data_AF-A0A7N8XIH6-F1
#
_entry.id   AF-A0A7N8XIH6-F1
#
_cell.length_a   1.000
_cell.length_b   1.000
_cell.length_c   1.000
_cell.angle_alpha   90.00
_cell.angle_beta   90.00
_cell.angle_gamma   90.00
#
_symmetry.space_group_name_H-M   'P 1'
#
loop_
_entity.id
_entity.type
_entity.pdbx_description
1 polymer ?
#
loop_
_entity_poly.entity_id
_entity_poly.type
_entity_poly.pdbx_seq_one_letter_code
_entity_poly.pdbx_strand_id
1 'polypeptide(L)'
;MSQQHEESIGGDGLPHRAPRSSPGRARLSRAVLGGGVSIDILPDNMTRIVEDSGKYYTWRSFGPEDQRTHELWVDMSDVRHGQVRVHGVLSNSYKQAVKVPLSFDFPFYGHYLKQLTIATGGFIFTGDITHRMLTATQYIAPLMANFDPSYSKDSTVQYLDNGEVFVIQWERIRLSGKESEGAFTFQAALYKTGTITFSYRDIPLPVDVISSAEHPVKAGLSDAFMIKSPSSQSQDAQQQTIYEYHRVEIDTTKIANHSAVEFTALPTCLQHDSCELCHAFNQTSGCSWCNVLQSKHTTCEDYSRDYSSTDSSIRPEIEDVTSLTHLQKGCESDGEA
;
A
#
# COMPACT_ATOMS: atom_id res chain seq x y z
N MET A 1 -69.38 -10.33 32.31
CA MET A 1 -69.80 -9.57 33.51
C MET A 1 -68.65 -8.64 33.83
N SER A 2 -68.59 -7.45 33.23
CA SER A 2 -69.36 -6.22 33.55
C SER A 2 -68.94 -5.59 34.89
N GLN A 3 -68.27 -4.42 34.76
CA GLN A 3 -68.37 -3.17 35.56
C GLN A 3 -68.04 -3.21 37.07
N GLN A 4 -66.97 -2.52 37.49
CA GLN A 4 -66.90 -1.14 38.04
C GLN A 4 -67.36 -0.99 39.50
N HIS A 5 -66.44 -0.52 40.35
CA HIS A 5 -66.75 0.38 41.46
C HIS A 5 -65.58 1.36 41.70
N GLU A 6 -65.93 2.64 41.69
CA GLU A 6 -65.15 3.82 42.09
C GLU A 6 -65.05 3.91 43.62
N GLU A 7 -63.96 4.52 44.12
CA GLU A 7 -64.05 5.62 45.10
C GLU A 7 -62.72 6.42 45.17
N SER A 8 -62.79 7.59 45.78
CA SER A 8 -62.23 8.87 45.32
C SER A 8 -61.43 9.61 46.42
N ILE A 9 -60.89 10.80 46.05
CA ILE A 9 -60.46 11.96 46.87
C ILE A 9 -59.00 11.89 47.40
N GLY A 10 -58.10 12.87 47.26
CA GLY A 10 -58.12 14.25 46.71
C GLY A 10 -56.83 14.98 47.15
N GLY A 11 -56.43 16.08 46.48
CA GLY A 11 -55.36 16.97 46.97
C GLY A 11 -54.65 17.82 45.89
N ASP A 12 -54.80 19.14 46.01
CA ASP A 12 -54.44 20.23 45.09
C ASP A 12 -52.94 20.50 44.82
N GLY A 13 -52.64 21.17 43.70
CA GLY A 13 -51.41 21.98 43.53
C GLY A 13 -50.93 22.27 42.09
N LEU A 14 -51.37 23.38 41.49
CA LEU A 14 -50.89 24.03 40.23
C LEU A 14 -49.45 24.63 40.37
N PRO A 15 -48.86 25.32 39.36
CA PRO A 15 -48.53 24.92 37.99
C PRO A 15 -47.06 25.28 37.58
N HIS A 16 -46.72 24.95 36.32
CA HIS A 16 -45.50 25.22 35.56
C HIS A 16 -44.84 26.61 35.70
N ARG A 17 -43.49 26.60 35.73
CA ARG A 17 -42.64 27.69 35.22
C ARG A 17 -41.29 27.14 34.73
N ALA A 18 -41.00 27.30 33.44
CA ALA A 18 -39.65 27.16 32.88
C ALA A 18 -38.69 28.19 33.51
N PRO A 19 -37.35 27.99 33.46
CA PRO A 19 -36.63 28.75 32.43
C PRO A 19 -35.28 28.19 31.92
N ARG A 20 -34.96 28.63 30.69
CA ARG A 20 -33.68 29.20 30.21
C ARG A 20 -32.50 28.29 29.85
N SER A 21 -32.38 28.12 28.53
CA SER A 21 -31.16 28.00 27.74
C SER A 21 -30.28 29.26 27.78
N SER A 22 -28.95 29.06 27.82
CA SER A 22 -27.90 30.01 27.42
C SER A 22 -26.67 29.24 26.90
N PRO A 23 -25.78 29.87 26.11
CA PRO A 23 -25.33 29.30 24.84
C PRO A 23 -23.88 28.76 24.85
N GLY A 24 -23.68 27.59 24.26
CA GLY A 24 -22.37 26.95 24.07
C GLY A 24 -21.84 27.08 22.64
N ARG A 25 -21.14 28.18 22.37
CA ARG A 25 -20.00 28.35 21.45
C ARG A 25 -19.84 27.31 20.31
N ALA A 26 -20.40 27.62 19.14
CA ALA A 26 -20.07 26.95 17.88
C ALA A 26 -18.59 27.17 17.53
N ARG A 27 -17.79 26.10 17.47
CA ARG A 27 -16.47 26.12 16.84
C ARG A 27 -16.65 25.91 15.35
N LEU A 28 -16.57 27.00 14.60
CA LEU A 28 -16.33 27.00 13.16
C LEU A 28 -14.97 26.37 12.90
N SER A 29 -14.98 25.14 12.40
CA SER A 29 -13.80 24.49 11.83
C SER A 29 -13.61 25.04 10.43
N ARG A 30 -12.64 25.94 10.30
CA ARG A 30 -12.21 26.56 9.05
C ARG A 30 -11.62 25.46 8.15
N ALA A 31 -12.40 24.98 7.19
CA ALA A 31 -11.90 24.11 6.14
C ALA A 31 -10.86 24.89 5.33
N VAL A 32 -9.63 24.37 5.32
CA VAL A 32 -8.55 24.85 4.46
C VAL A 32 -8.90 24.44 3.04
N LEU A 33 -9.19 25.44 2.20
CA LEU A 33 -9.27 25.31 0.76
C LEU A 33 -7.87 24.98 0.22
N GLY A 34 -7.71 23.74 -0.26
CA GLY A 34 -6.52 23.29 -0.96
C GLY A 34 -6.90 22.39 -2.12
N GLY A 35 -6.96 22.98 -3.32
CA GLY A 35 -6.79 22.30 -4.61
C GLY A 35 -7.83 21.26 -4.99
N GLY A 36 -9.07 21.67 -5.23
CA GLY A 36 -9.99 20.86 -6.03
C GLY A 36 -9.45 20.73 -7.45
N VAL A 37 -9.04 19.52 -7.84
CA VAL A 37 -8.73 19.18 -9.22
C VAL A 37 -10.06 19.14 -9.97
N SER A 38 -10.22 20.02 -10.95
CA SER A 38 -11.37 20.03 -11.85
C SER A 38 -11.38 18.72 -12.64
N ILE A 39 -12.32 17.83 -12.32
CA ILE A 39 -12.54 16.61 -13.10
C ILE A 39 -13.40 17.00 -14.30
N ASP A 40 -12.76 17.27 -15.42
CA ASP A 40 -13.46 17.25 -16.70
C ASP A 40 -13.91 15.81 -16.97
N ILE A 41 -15.23 15.60 -16.94
CA ILE A 41 -15.88 14.31 -17.19
C ILE A 41 -15.71 14.00 -18.69
N LEU A 42 -14.56 13.47 -19.06
CA LEU A 42 -14.36 12.75 -20.31
C LEU A 42 -14.90 11.32 -20.18
N PRO A 43 -15.45 10.74 -21.26
CA PRO A 43 -16.09 9.42 -21.23
C PRO A 43 -15.17 8.33 -20.64
N ASP A 44 -15.75 7.40 -19.88
CA ASP A 44 -15.05 6.36 -19.11
C ASP A 44 -14.24 5.37 -19.97
N ASN A 45 -14.37 5.42 -21.30
CA ASN A 45 -13.70 4.54 -22.26
C ASN A 45 -12.33 5.03 -22.78
N MET A 46 -11.77 6.12 -22.26
CA MET A 46 -10.45 6.62 -22.70
C MET A 46 -9.32 6.19 -21.75
N THR A 47 -8.21 5.71 -22.32
CA THR A 47 -6.93 5.51 -21.64
C THR A 47 -6.52 6.80 -20.92
N ARG A 48 -6.34 6.75 -19.60
CA ARG A 48 -5.90 7.92 -18.82
C ARG A 48 -4.49 7.68 -18.29
N ILE A 49 -3.59 8.60 -18.64
CA ILE A 49 -2.28 8.71 -18.04
C ILE A 49 -2.44 9.61 -16.82
N VAL A 50 -2.21 9.06 -15.63
CA VAL A 50 -2.24 9.82 -14.38
C VAL A 50 -0.80 9.87 -13.87
N GLU A 51 -0.26 11.08 -13.85
CA GLU A 51 0.99 11.35 -13.16
C GLU A 51 0.67 11.43 -11.66
N ASP A 52 1.17 10.46 -10.90
CA ASP A 52 1.22 10.51 -9.43
C ASP A 52 2.19 11.63 -8.99
N SER A 53 2.51 11.76 -7.69
CA SER A 53 3.54 12.66 -7.15
C SER A 53 4.89 12.66 -7.89
N GLY A 54 5.09 11.72 -8.84
CA GLY A 54 6.22 11.67 -9.76
C GLY A 54 7.49 11.18 -9.09
N LYS A 55 7.37 10.57 -7.90
CA LYS A 55 8.51 10.24 -7.05
C LYS A 55 9.05 8.83 -7.29
N TYR A 56 8.17 7.84 -7.45
CA TYR A 56 8.59 6.43 -7.58
C TYR A 56 7.89 5.68 -8.72
N TYR A 57 6.64 6.03 -9.01
CA TYR A 57 5.86 5.40 -10.08
C TYR A 57 5.06 6.45 -10.84
N THR A 58 4.77 6.16 -12.10
CA THR A 58 3.66 6.75 -12.86
C THR A 58 2.69 5.64 -13.21
N TRP A 59 1.42 5.95 -13.44
CA TRP A 59 0.45 4.91 -13.76
C TRP A 59 -0.55 5.30 -14.85
N ARG A 60 -1.10 4.27 -15.51
CA ARG A 60 -2.10 4.40 -16.56
C ARG A 60 -3.22 3.41 -16.32
N SER A 61 -4.46 3.82 -16.62
CA SER A 61 -5.61 2.91 -16.64
C SER A 61 -6.10 2.67 -18.05
N PHE A 62 -6.55 1.44 -18.29
CA PHE A 62 -7.05 0.94 -19.57
C PHE A 62 -8.44 0.35 -19.34
N GLY A 63 -9.38 0.75 -20.19
CA GLY A 63 -10.77 0.31 -20.12
C GLY A 63 -11.04 -0.98 -20.91
N PRO A 64 -12.31 -1.43 -20.95
CA PRO A 64 -12.72 -2.67 -21.62
C PRO A 64 -12.53 -2.73 -23.12
N GLU A 65 -12.56 -1.57 -23.79
CA GLU A 65 -12.38 -1.48 -25.24
C GLU A 65 -10.91 -1.28 -25.65
N ASP A 66 -10.00 -1.13 -24.68
CA ASP A 66 -8.59 -0.88 -24.95
C ASP A 66 -7.86 -2.19 -25.25
N GLN A 67 -7.21 -2.26 -26.41
CA GLN A 67 -6.41 -3.42 -26.81
C GLN A 67 -5.34 -3.77 -25.78
N ARG A 68 -4.78 -2.75 -25.10
CA ARG A 68 -3.74 -2.92 -24.08
C ARG A 68 -4.26 -3.74 -22.89
N THR A 69 -5.53 -3.64 -22.54
CA THR A 69 -6.13 -4.45 -21.47
C THR A 69 -5.97 -5.94 -21.73
N HIS A 70 -6.17 -6.38 -22.98
CA HIS A 70 -6.00 -7.77 -23.36
C HIS A 70 -4.53 -8.21 -23.34
N GLU A 71 -3.61 -7.33 -23.73
CA GLU A 71 -2.16 -7.60 -23.71
C GLU A 71 -1.59 -7.74 -22.30
N LEU A 72 -2.18 -7.03 -21.33
CA LEU A 72 -1.75 -7.04 -19.92
C LEU A 72 -2.28 -8.24 -19.14
N TRP A 73 -3.16 -9.05 -19.71
CA TRP A 73 -3.64 -10.29 -19.08
C TRP A 73 -2.69 -11.44 -19.38
N VAL A 74 -2.22 -12.13 -18.34
CA VAL A 74 -1.36 -13.31 -18.50
C VAL A 74 -2.22 -14.57 -18.49
N ASP A 75 -2.16 -15.33 -19.58
CA ASP A 75 -2.83 -16.63 -19.64
C ASP A 75 -2.07 -17.67 -18.80
N MET A 76 -2.63 -17.99 -17.64
CA MET A 76 -2.11 -18.99 -16.70
C MET A 76 -2.20 -20.43 -17.24
N SER A 77 -2.93 -20.67 -18.34
CA SER A 77 -3.01 -22.00 -18.96
C SER A 77 -1.92 -22.23 -20.01
N ASP A 78 -1.28 -21.17 -20.49
CA ASP A 78 -0.22 -21.26 -21.48
C ASP A 78 1.09 -21.69 -20.83
N VAL A 79 1.46 -22.95 -21.05
CA VAL A 79 2.69 -23.58 -20.57
C VAL A 79 3.98 -22.84 -20.99
N ARG A 80 3.93 -21.98 -22.02
CA ARG A 80 5.07 -21.14 -22.41
C ARG A 80 5.42 -20.10 -21.35
N HIS A 81 4.45 -19.68 -20.52
CA HIS A 81 4.69 -18.72 -19.44
C HIS A 81 5.37 -19.33 -18.22
N GLY A 82 5.49 -20.65 -18.14
CA GLY A 82 6.11 -21.37 -17.01
C GLY A 82 5.13 -22.22 -16.24
N GLN A 83 5.61 -22.84 -15.15
CA GLN A 83 4.80 -23.72 -14.33
C GLN A 83 3.94 -22.93 -13.35
N VAL A 84 2.61 -22.99 -13.52
CA VAL A 84 1.66 -22.44 -12.56
C VAL A 84 1.61 -23.28 -11.29
N ARG A 85 1.61 -22.61 -10.14
CA ARG A 85 1.52 -23.21 -8.82
C ARG A 85 0.24 -22.75 -8.13
N VAL A 86 -0.69 -23.67 -7.93
CA VAL A 86 -1.89 -23.43 -7.12
C VAL A 86 -1.53 -23.58 -5.65
N HIS A 87 -1.81 -22.54 -4.86
CA HIS A 87 -1.47 -22.55 -3.45
C HIS A 87 -2.62 -23.12 -2.60
N GLY A 88 -2.46 -24.32 -2.05
CA GLY A 88 -3.50 -25.04 -1.31
C GLY A 88 -4.10 -24.26 -0.12
N VAL A 89 -3.25 -23.71 0.77
CA VAL A 89 -3.72 -22.93 1.93
C VAL A 89 -4.47 -21.66 1.50
N LEU A 90 -3.84 -20.82 0.68
CA LEU A 90 -4.46 -19.57 0.19
C LEU A 90 -5.77 -19.82 -0.59
N SER A 91 -5.90 -20.95 -1.29
CA SER A 91 -7.12 -21.29 -2.02
C SER A 91 -8.27 -21.80 -1.12
N ASN A 92 -7.98 -22.18 0.13
CA ASN A 92 -8.95 -22.86 1.01
C ASN A 92 -9.05 -22.22 2.40
N SER A 93 -8.53 -21.01 2.62
CA SER A 93 -8.49 -20.40 3.94
C SER A 93 -8.83 -18.92 3.90
N TYR A 94 -9.31 -18.40 5.03
CA TYR A 94 -9.62 -17.00 5.24
C TYR A 94 -8.51 -16.32 6.06
N LYS A 95 -8.22 -15.05 5.73
CA LYS A 95 -7.23 -14.22 6.43
C LYS A 95 -5.86 -14.90 6.57
N GLN A 96 -5.41 -15.55 5.50
CA GLN A 96 -4.09 -16.16 5.43
C GLN A 96 -3.17 -15.36 4.52
N ALA A 97 -1.88 -15.47 4.77
CA ALA A 97 -0.86 -14.96 3.88
C ALA A 97 0.35 -15.88 3.89
N VAL A 98 0.98 -16.06 2.74
CA VAL A 98 2.13 -16.96 2.59
C VAL A 98 3.27 -16.25 1.88
N LYS A 99 4.47 -16.39 2.45
CA LYS A 99 5.71 -15.86 1.91
C LYS A 99 6.23 -16.77 0.79
N VAL A 100 6.53 -16.18 -0.36
CA VAL A 100 7.00 -16.85 -1.58
C VAL A 100 8.29 -16.16 -2.06
N PRO A 101 9.36 -16.91 -2.33
CA PRO A 101 10.58 -16.34 -2.90
C PRO A 101 10.38 -16.00 -4.39
N LEU A 102 11.07 -14.95 -4.84
CA LEU A 102 11.17 -14.56 -6.24
C LEU A 102 12.41 -15.16 -6.88
N SER A 103 12.33 -15.48 -8.17
CA SER A 103 13.48 -15.91 -8.97
C SER A 103 14.38 -14.76 -9.43
N PHE A 104 13.95 -13.51 -9.23
CA PHE A 104 14.69 -12.28 -9.56
C PHE A 104 14.54 -11.23 -8.46
N ASP A 105 15.47 -10.29 -8.41
CA ASP A 105 15.42 -9.13 -7.53
C ASP A 105 14.41 -8.12 -8.10
N PHE A 106 13.24 -7.98 -7.47
CA PHE A 106 12.18 -7.09 -7.96
C PHE A 106 12.37 -5.67 -7.39
N PRO A 107 12.60 -4.65 -8.24
CA PRO A 107 12.75 -3.28 -7.75
C PRO A 107 11.39 -2.69 -7.36
N PHE A 108 11.29 -2.28 -6.09
CA PHE A 108 10.09 -1.68 -5.50
C PHE A 108 10.50 -0.51 -4.60
N TYR A 109 10.02 0.71 -4.89
CA TYR A 109 10.31 1.90 -4.08
C TYR A 109 11.80 2.09 -3.72
N GLY A 110 12.68 1.86 -4.70
CA GLY A 110 14.11 2.04 -4.55
C GLY A 110 14.84 0.90 -3.82
N HIS A 111 14.18 -0.16 -3.37
CA HIS A 111 14.86 -1.35 -2.84
C HIS A 111 14.49 -2.60 -3.64
N TYR A 112 15.25 -3.68 -3.46
CA TYR A 112 15.02 -4.93 -4.16
C TYR A 112 14.35 -5.94 -3.23
N LEU A 113 13.17 -6.42 -3.64
CA LEU A 113 12.45 -7.49 -2.98
C LEU A 113 12.90 -8.84 -3.55
N LYS A 114 13.29 -9.77 -2.67
CA LYS A 114 13.64 -11.16 -3.01
C LYS A 114 12.53 -12.16 -2.68
N GLN A 115 11.53 -11.70 -1.94
CA GLN A 115 10.40 -12.49 -1.47
C GLN A 115 9.20 -11.56 -1.28
N LEU A 116 8.01 -12.14 -1.39
CA LEU A 116 6.74 -11.44 -1.25
C LEU A 116 5.80 -12.25 -0.39
N THR A 117 4.82 -11.62 0.24
CA THR A 117 3.80 -12.32 1.02
C THR A 117 2.44 -12.19 0.35
N ILE A 118 1.94 -13.25 -0.27
CA ILE A 118 0.65 -13.28 -0.97
C ILE A 118 -0.47 -13.48 0.05
N ALA A 119 -1.46 -12.59 0.09
CA ALA A 119 -2.58 -12.68 1.02
C ALA A 119 -3.90 -13.09 0.32
N THR A 120 -4.76 -13.78 1.06
CA THR A 120 -6.09 -14.19 0.58
C THR A 120 -7.02 -13.01 0.29
N GLY A 121 -6.74 -11.84 0.89
CA GLY A 121 -7.51 -10.61 0.73
C GLY A 121 -7.26 -9.84 -0.56
N GLY A 122 -6.63 -10.43 -1.59
CA GLY A 122 -6.43 -9.79 -2.89
C GLY A 122 -5.25 -8.81 -2.96
N PHE A 123 -4.23 -9.00 -2.11
CA PHE A 123 -3.05 -8.13 -2.07
C PHE A 123 -1.77 -8.89 -1.75
N ILE A 124 -0.65 -8.21 -1.96
CA ILE A 124 0.69 -8.67 -1.67
C ILE A 124 1.25 -7.75 -0.58
N PHE A 125 1.72 -8.33 0.51
CA PHE A 125 2.47 -7.62 1.53
C PHE A 125 3.97 -7.67 1.19
N THR A 126 4.62 -6.50 1.20
CA THR A 126 6.03 -6.34 0.78
C THR A 126 6.99 -6.19 1.95
N GLY A 127 6.50 -5.96 3.17
CA GLY A 127 7.36 -5.81 4.34
C GLY A 127 8.01 -7.12 4.79
N ASP A 128 9.17 -7.01 5.44
CA ASP A 128 9.89 -8.19 5.95
C ASP A 128 9.28 -8.76 7.23
N ILE A 129 8.82 -7.88 8.12
CA ILE A 129 8.24 -8.24 9.41
C ILE A 129 6.72 -8.34 9.27
N THR A 130 6.22 -9.57 9.37
CA THR A 130 4.79 -9.84 9.47
C THR A 130 4.27 -9.31 10.81
N HIS A 131 3.46 -8.27 10.79
CA HIS A 131 2.86 -7.64 11.98
C HIS A 131 1.33 -7.74 11.91
N ARG A 132 0.64 -7.39 13.00
CA ARG A 132 -0.85 -7.49 13.07
C ARG A 132 -1.58 -6.61 12.06
N MET A 133 -0.91 -5.63 11.45
CA MET A 133 -1.49 -4.65 10.53
C MET A 133 -0.97 -4.80 9.09
N LEU A 134 -0.88 -6.03 8.56
CA LEU A 134 -0.42 -6.28 7.17
C LEU A 134 -1.17 -5.47 6.10
N THR A 135 -2.41 -5.06 6.40
CA THR A 135 -3.26 -4.29 5.49
C THR A 135 -3.05 -2.78 5.61
N ALA A 136 -2.30 -2.30 6.60
CA ALA A 136 -2.18 -0.86 6.86
C ALA A 136 -1.19 -0.18 5.91
N THR A 137 0.00 -0.78 5.75
CA THR A 137 1.20 -0.17 5.14
C THR A 137 2.03 -1.26 4.46
N GLN A 138 2.77 -0.93 3.39
CA GLN A 138 3.62 -1.86 2.63
C GLN A 138 2.84 -2.93 1.86
N TYR A 139 2.24 -2.50 0.74
CA TYR A 139 1.46 -3.42 -0.09
C TYR A 139 1.54 -3.10 -1.59
N ILE A 140 1.32 -4.15 -2.37
CA ILE A 140 0.90 -4.09 -3.77
C ILE A 140 -0.51 -4.69 -3.81
N ALA A 141 -1.51 -3.85 -4.04
CA ALA A 141 -2.92 -4.22 -3.92
C ALA A 141 -3.62 -4.01 -5.27
N PRO A 142 -3.74 -5.05 -6.12
CA PRO A 142 -4.66 -4.98 -7.25
C PRO A 142 -6.09 -4.74 -6.76
N LEU A 143 -6.54 -5.50 -5.76
CA LEU A 143 -7.83 -5.26 -5.11
C LEU A 143 -7.82 -5.84 -3.69
N MET A 144 -7.41 -5.03 -2.71
CA MET A 144 -7.44 -5.44 -1.31
C MET A 144 -8.86 -5.27 -0.76
N ALA A 145 -9.53 -6.39 -0.45
CA ALA A 145 -10.88 -6.39 0.14
C ALA A 145 -11.06 -7.59 1.10
N ASN A 146 -12.26 -7.73 1.67
CA ASN A 146 -12.60 -8.83 2.57
C ASN A 146 -12.88 -10.15 1.83
N PHE A 147 -11.95 -10.55 0.95
CA PHE A 147 -12.07 -11.80 0.20
C PHE A 147 -11.79 -13.01 1.08
N ASP A 148 -12.52 -14.08 0.79
CA ASP A 148 -12.37 -15.37 1.44
C ASP A 148 -12.49 -16.48 0.38
N PRO A 149 -11.34 -17.00 -0.08
CA PRO A 149 -11.28 -18.12 -1.01
C PRO A 149 -11.98 -19.39 -0.48
N SER A 150 -12.06 -19.58 0.84
CA SER A 150 -12.57 -20.82 1.45
C SER A 150 -14.05 -21.09 1.20
N TYR A 151 -14.83 -20.08 0.81
CA TYR A 151 -16.27 -20.22 0.50
C TYR A 151 -16.58 -21.07 -0.73
N SER A 152 -15.62 -21.27 -1.64
CA SER A 152 -15.85 -22.03 -2.88
C SER A 152 -14.68 -22.96 -3.17
N LYS A 153 -14.99 -24.20 -3.58
CA LYS A 153 -13.97 -25.12 -4.08
C LYS A 153 -13.42 -24.73 -5.46
N ASP A 154 -14.12 -23.83 -6.15
CA ASP A 154 -13.67 -23.26 -7.42
C ASP A 154 -12.72 -22.07 -7.22
N SER A 155 -12.62 -21.51 -6.00
CA SER A 155 -11.70 -20.42 -5.72
C SER A 155 -10.28 -20.95 -5.77
N THR A 156 -9.41 -20.25 -6.50
CA THR A 156 -7.98 -20.56 -6.47
C THR A 156 -7.16 -19.31 -6.27
N VAL A 157 -6.06 -19.45 -5.52
CA VAL A 157 -4.97 -18.48 -5.51
C VAL A 157 -3.76 -19.19 -6.06
N GLN A 158 -3.29 -18.71 -7.20
CA GLN A 158 -2.21 -19.35 -7.95
C GLN A 158 -1.21 -18.31 -8.43
N TYR A 159 0.02 -18.74 -8.65
CA TYR A 159 1.08 -17.87 -9.13
C TYR A 159 2.00 -18.59 -10.10
N LEU A 160 2.70 -17.81 -10.93
CA LEU A 160 3.76 -18.28 -11.80
C LEU A 160 4.96 -17.35 -11.67
N ASP A 161 6.15 -17.93 -11.85
CA ASP A 161 7.41 -17.21 -11.89
C ASP A 161 8.26 -17.80 -13.02
N ASN A 162 8.71 -16.95 -13.95
CA ASN A 162 9.50 -17.37 -15.10
C ASN A 162 10.87 -16.69 -15.21
N GLY A 163 11.31 -15.97 -14.18
CA GLY A 163 12.60 -15.24 -14.21
C GLY A 163 12.51 -13.80 -14.71
N GLU A 164 11.46 -13.45 -15.44
CA GLU A 164 11.26 -12.11 -16.00
C GLU A 164 9.98 -11.44 -15.48
N VAL A 165 8.95 -12.24 -15.17
CA VAL A 165 7.71 -11.79 -14.55
C VAL A 165 7.22 -12.79 -13.49
N PHE A 166 6.72 -12.25 -12.39
CA PHE A 166 6.02 -12.98 -11.34
C PHE A 166 4.53 -12.58 -11.39
N VAL A 167 3.65 -13.54 -11.66
CA VAL A 167 2.20 -13.27 -11.76
C VAL A 167 1.47 -13.98 -10.64
N ILE A 168 0.54 -13.29 -10.00
CA ILE A 168 -0.39 -13.86 -9.02
C ILE A 168 -1.80 -13.66 -9.55
N GLN A 169 -2.59 -14.73 -9.54
CA GLN A 169 -4.01 -14.71 -9.89
C GLN A 169 -4.83 -15.11 -8.66
N TRP A 170 -5.79 -14.27 -8.30
CA TRP A 170 -6.91 -14.65 -7.46
C TRP A 170 -8.08 -14.95 -8.40
N GLU A 171 -8.43 -16.23 -8.52
CA GLU A 171 -9.43 -16.71 -9.46
C GLU A 171 -10.70 -17.12 -8.75
N ARG A 172 -11.83 -16.58 -9.22
CA ARG A 172 -13.17 -16.90 -8.74
C ARG A 172 -13.31 -16.82 -7.21
N ILE A 173 -12.55 -15.93 -6.57
CA ILE A 173 -12.61 -15.71 -5.12
C ILE A 173 -13.88 -14.92 -4.77
N ARG A 174 -14.45 -15.14 -3.59
CA ARG A 174 -15.70 -14.48 -3.17
C ARG A 174 -15.45 -13.50 -2.04
N LEU A 175 -16.27 -12.45 -2.01
CA LEU A 175 -16.26 -11.48 -0.92
C LEU A 175 -17.06 -12.04 0.26
N SER A 176 -16.45 -12.04 1.45
CA SER A 176 -17.11 -12.50 2.67
C SER A 176 -18.30 -11.59 3.02
N GLY A 177 -19.45 -12.21 3.27
CA GLY A 177 -20.73 -11.55 3.51
C GLY A 177 -21.49 -11.13 2.24
N LYS A 178 -20.91 -11.33 1.03
CA LYS A 178 -21.54 -11.05 -0.27
C LYS A 178 -21.29 -12.17 -1.29
N GLU A 179 -21.27 -13.41 -0.84
CA GLU A 179 -20.88 -14.57 -1.63
C GLU A 179 -21.82 -14.83 -2.83
N SER A 180 -23.09 -14.43 -2.70
CA SER A 180 -24.11 -14.57 -3.76
C SER A 180 -23.97 -13.57 -4.90
N GLU A 181 -23.21 -12.49 -4.72
CA GLU A 181 -23.09 -11.40 -5.69
C GLU A 181 -22.16 -11.72 -6.85
N GLY A 182 -21.38 -12.80 -6.73
CA GLY A 182 -20.50 -13.28 -7.79
C GLY A 182 -19.08 -13.55 -7.31
N ALA A 183 -18.26 -14.00 -8.26
CA ALA A 183 -16.87 -14.34 -8.02
C ALA A 183 -15.96 -13.33 -8.72
N PHE A 184 -14.88 -12.95 -8.06
CA PHE A 184 -13.89 -11.99 -8.55
C PHE A 184 -12.70 -12.74 -9.13
N THR A 185 -12.21 -12.28 -10.28
CA THR A 185 -11.01 -12.81 -10.93
C THR A 185 -10.14 -11.66 -11.38
N PHE A 186 -8.93 -11.57 -10.81
CA PHE A 186 -7.96 -10.54 -11.14
C PHE A 186 -6.54 -11.02 -10.89
N GLN A 187 -5.59 -10.29 -11.49
CA GLN A 187 -4.17 -10.61 -11.44
C GLN A 187 -3.34 -9.38 -11.04
N ALA A 188 -2.19 -9.65 -10.44
CA ALA A 188 -1.07 -8.73 -10.42
C ALA A 188 0.14 -9.39 -11.10
N ALA A 189 0.80 -8.69 -12.01
CA ALA A 189 2.07 -9.11 -12.59
C ALA A 189 3.17 -8.13 -12.21
N LEU A 190 4.28 -8.67 -11.72
CA LEU A 190 5.47 -7.94 -11.28
C LEU A 190 6.60 -8.27 -12.23
N TYR A 191 7.02 -7.30 -13.03
CA TYR A 191 8.09 -7.48 -14.00
C TYR A 191 9.43 -7.14 -13.36
N LYS A 192 10.47 -7.86 -13.73
CA LYS A 192 11.86 -7.62 -13.29
C LYS A 192 12.35 -6.19 -13.55
N THR A 193 11.76 -5.49 -14.50
CA THR A 193 12.01 -4.07 -14.79
C THR A 193 11.47 -3.11 -13.72
N GLY A 194 10.64 -3.59 -12.79
CA GLY A 194 9.91 -2.77 -11.82
C GLY A 194 8.51 -2.37 -12.29
N THR A 195 8.13 -2.69 -13.52
CA THR A 195 6.74 -2.50 -13.98
C THR A 195 5.80 -3.39 -13.17
N ILE A 196 4.66 -2.84 -12.77
CA ILE A 196 3.60 -3.58 -12.08
C ILE A 196 2.34 -3.44 -12.91
N THR A 197 1.60 -4.52 -13.13
CA THR A 197 0.30 -4.46 -13.81
C THR A 197 -0.77 -5.11 -12.97
N PHE A 198 -1.95 -4.50 -12.92
CA PHE A 198 -3.15 -5.08 -12.36
C PHE A 198 -4.13 -5.32 -13.50
N SER A 199 -4.67 -6.53 -13.60
CA SER A 199 -5.60 -6.89 -14.67
C SER A 199 -6.85 -7.51 -14.06
N TYR A 200 -8.01 -7.00 -14.43
CA TYR A 200 -9.30 -7.34 -13.86
C TYR A 200 -10.16 -8.04 -14.92
N ARG A 201 -10.46 -9.33 -14.71
CA ARG A 201 -11.29 -10.11 -15.63
C ARG A 201 -12.75 -10.07 -15.21
N ASP A 202 -13.02 -10.51 -13.98
CA ASP A 202 -14.36 -10.62 -13.41
C ASP A 202 -14.45 -9.75 -12.14
N ILE A 203 -15.24 -8.70 -12.18
CA ILE A 203 -15.53 -7.70 -11.13
C ILE A 203 -17.07 -7.53 -11.11
N PRO A 204 -17.80 -8.44 -10.44
CA PRO A 204 -19.26 -8.49 -10.50
C PRO A 204 -19.95 -7.35 -9.75
N LEU A 205 -19.25 -6.63 -8.88
CA LEU A 205 -19.75 -5.48 -8.14
C LEU A 205 -18.84 -4.27 -8.32
N PRO A 206 -19.41 -3.06 -8.39
CA PRO A 206 -18.65 -1.82 -8.30
C PRO A 206 -17.82 -1.75 -7.02
N VAL A 207 -16.59 -1.22 -7.13
CA VAL A 207 -15.62 -1.23 -6.02
C VAL A 207 -16.05 -0.35 -4.84
N ASP A 208 -16.80 0.72 -5.09
CA ASP A 208 -17.40 1.59 -4.07
C ASP A 208 -18.43 0.85 -3.21
N VAL A 209 -19.15 -0.12 -3.78
CA VAL A 209 -20.20 -0.89 -3.11
C VAL A 209 -19.62 -1.99 -2.20
N ILE A 210 -18.43 -2.52 -2.52
CA ILE A 210 -17.80 -3.59 -1.72
C ILE A 210 -17.00 -3.06 -0.51
N SER A 211 -16.71 -1.76 -0.47
CA SER A 211 -16.01 -1.12 0.64
C SER A 211 -16.91 -0.96 1.87
N SER A 212 -16.37 -1.22 3.07
CA SER A 212 -17.08 -1.03 4.34
C SER A 212 -16.19 -0.37 5.40
N ALA A 213 -16.79 0.13 6.48
CA ALA A 213 -16.04 0.74 7.58
C ALA A 213 -15.12 -0.27 8.29
N GLU A 214 -15.52 -1.53 8.37
CA GLU A 214 -14.73 -2.61 8.98
C GLU A 214 -13.63 -3.12 8.04
N HIS A 215 -13.90 -3.12 6.74
CA HIS A 215 -13.02 -3.63 5.69
C HIS A 215 -12.98 -2.65 4.50
N PRO A 216 -12.23 -1.54 4.64
CA PRO A 216 -12.08 -0.58 3.56
C PRO A 216 -11.28 -1.20 2.43
N VAL A 217 -11.73 -0.96 1.19
CA VAL A 217 -11.03 -1.42 0.00
C VAL A 217 -9.81 -0.56 -0.26
N LYS A 218 -8.71 -1.18 -0.70
CA LYS A 218 -7.53 -0.47 -1.21
C LYS A 218 -7.14 -1.02 -2.57
N ALA A 219 -6.80 -0.13 -3.49
CA ALA A 219 -6.20 -0.49 -4.77
C ALA A 219 -5.04 0.47 -5.06
N GLY A 220 -3.86 -0.09 -5.33
CA GLY A 220 -2.64 0.68 -5.57
C GLY A 220 -1.41 0.13 -4.85
N LEU A 221 -0.46 1.02 -4.57
CA LEU A 221 0.86 0.69 -4.04
C LEU A 221 1.11 1.51 -2.77
N SER A 222 1.74 0.93 -1.76
CA SER A 222 2.19 1.66 -0.56
C SER A 222 3.51 1.09 -0.10
N ASP A 223 4.42 1.96 0.34
CA ASP A 223 5.57 1.53 1.11
C ASP A 223 5.86 2.43 2.32
N ALA A 224 6.50 1.81 3.31
CA ALA A 224 6.76 2.37 4.62
C ALA A 224 8.02 1.75 5.22
N PHE A 225 8.66 2.45 6.15
CA PHE A 225 9.72 1.87 6.98
C PHE A 225 9.29 1.78 8.44
N MET A 226 9.89 0.86 9.18
CA MET A 226 9.60 0.64 10.60
C MET A 226 10.78 1.07 11.46
N ILE A 227 10.51 1.89 12.47
CA ILE A 227 11.48 2.21 13.53
C ILE A 227 11.07 1.44 14.78
N LYS A 228 12.04 0.73 15.37
CA LYS A 228 11.89 0.08 16.67
C LYS A 228 12.44 1.03 17.74
N SER A 229 11.56 1.53 18.59
CA SER A 229 11.94 2.35 19.74
C SER A 229 11.83 1.52 21.03
N PRO A 230 12.76 1.66 21.99
CA PRO A 230 12.62 1.06 23.31
C PRO A 230 11.37 1.61 23.99
N SER A 231 10.46 0.74 24.44
CA SER A 231 9.26 1.23 25.13
C SER A 231 9.60 1.67 26.56
N SER A 232 8.91 2.71 27.03
CA SER A 232 9.09 3.23 28.40
C SER A 232 8.40 2.40 29.48
N GLN A 233 7.66 1.33 29.10
CA GLN A 233 6.80 0.59 30.03
C GLN A 233 7.35 -0.77 30.45
N SER A 234 8.28 -1.37 29.68
CA SER A 234 9.03 -2.54 30.12
C SER A 234 10.31 -2.72 29.29
N GLN A 235 11.37 -3.27 29.91
CA GLN A 235 12.65 -3.54 29.25
C GLN A 235 12.56 -4.57 28.11
N ASP A 236 11.43 -5.28 27.97
CA ASP A 236 11.18 -6.29 26.93
C ASP A 236 10.13 -5.89 25.88
N ALA A 237 9.39 -4.79 26.06
CA ALA A 237 8.47 -4.32 25.04
C ALA A 237 9.19 -3.35 24.10
N GLN A 238 9.32 -3.73 22.83
CA GLN A 238 9.76 -2.82 21.76
C GLN A 238 8.52 -2.18 21.14
N GLN A 239 8.48 -0.85 21.10
CA GLN A 239 7.45 -0.11 20.38
C GLN A 239 7.87 0.01 18.92
N GLN A 240 7.01 -0.42 18.00
CA GLN A 240 7.25 -0.31 16.56
C GLN A 240 6.42 0.85 16.02
N THR A 241 7.07 1.79 15.34
CA THR A 241 6.42 2.90 14.65
C THR A 241 6.63 2.77 13.15
N ILE A 242 5.52 2.76 12.41
CA ILE A 242 5.52 2.64 10.96
C ILE A 242 5.42 4.04 10.34
N TYR A 243 6.32 4.36 9.43
CA TYR A 243 6.35 5.62 8.69
C TYR A 243 6.09 5.34 7.21
N GLU A 244 4.84 5.55 6.79
CA GLU A 244 4.47 5.55 5.37
C GLU A 244 5.04 6.80 4.72
N TYR A 245 5.88 6.61 3.70
CA TYR A 245 6.52 7.71 3.01
C TYR A 245 5.97 7.92 1.60
N HIS A 246 5.25 6.94 1.05
CA HIS A 246 4.58 7.07 -0.23
C HIS A 246 3.45 6.07 -0.43
N ARG A 247 2.40 6.52 -1.12
CA ARG A 247 1.29 5.70 -1.57
C ARG A 247 0.78 6.18 -2.92
N VAL A 248 0.47 5.24 -3.80
CA VAL A 248 -0.32 5.45 -5.01
C VAL A 248 -1.69 4.83 -4.77
N GLU A 249 -2.75 5.61 -4.88
CA GLU A 249 -4.13 5.12 -4.82
C GLU A 249 -4.75 5.19 -6.22
N ILE A 250 -5.29 4.06 -6.69
CA ILE A 250 -6.02 4.00 -7.96
C ILE A 250 -7.46 4.49 -7.70
N ASP A 251 -7.97 5.29 -8.63
CA ASP A 251 -9.40 5.62 -8.68
C ASP A 251 -10.23 4.34 -8.87
N THR A 252 -11.04 4.02 -7.86
CA THR A 252 -11.87 2.80 -7.83
C THR A 252 -12.87 2.71 -8.98
N THR A 253 -13.23 3.83 -9.61
CA THR A 253 -14.10 3.84 -10.80
C THR A 253 -13.43 3.21 -12.02
N LYS A 254 -12.10 3.12 -12.03
CA LYS A 254 -11.30 2.52 -13.11
C LYS A 254 -11.15 1.01 -12.97
N ILE A 255 -11.67 0.42 -11.90
CA ILE A 255 -11.65 -1.02 -11.66
C ILE A 255 -13.01 -1.59 -12.06
N ALA A 256 -13.07 -2.14 -13.27
CA ALA A 256 -14.27 -2.73 -13.87
C ALA A 256 -13.94 -4.07 -14.55
N ASN A 257 -14.98 -4.76 -15.04
CA ASN A 257 -14.80 -5.94 -15.89
C ASN A 257 -13.93 -5.60 -17.09
N HIS A 258 -12.96 -6.47 -17.38
CA HIS A 258 -12.01 -6.26 -18.47
C HIS A 258 -11.35 -4.88 -18.39
N SER A 259 -10.70 -4.57 -17.28
CA SER A 259 -9.90 -3.34 -17.17
C SER A 259 -8.51 -3.67 -16.68
N ALA A 260 -7.58 -2.73 -16.84
CA ALA A 260 -6.22 -2.91 -16.39
C ALA A 260 -5.57 -1.60 -15.92
N VAL A 261 -4.56 -1.72 -15.08
CA VAL A 261 -3.70 -0.62 -14.62
C VAL A 261 -2.24 -1.02 -14.80
N GLU A 262 -1.43 -0.14 -15.35
CA GLU A 262 0.02 -0.32 -15.51
C GLU A 262 0.76 0.76 -14.73
N PHE A 263 1.69 0.35 -13.86
CA PHE A 263 2.61 1.22 -13.15
C PHE A 263 3.99 1.11 -13.78
N THR A 264 4.58 2.24 -14.15
CA THR A 264 5.96 2.33 -14.64
C THR A 264 6.84 2.85 -13.52
N ALA A 265 7.82 2.06 -13.11
CA ALA A 265 8.82 2.47 -12.12
C ALA A 265 9.64 3.65 -12.66
N LEU A 266 9.82 4.67 -11.84
CA LEU A 266 10.68 5.80 -12.14
C LEU A 266 12.11 5.51 -11.66
N PRO A 267 13.12 6.13 -12.30
CA PRO A 267 14.50 5.96 -11.87
C PRO A 267 14.71 6.40 -10.42
N THR A 268 15.39 5.57 -9.64
CA THR A 268 15.72 5.85 -8.23
C THR A 268 17.22 5.78 -8.03
N CYS A 269 17.73 6.44 -6.98
CA CYS A 269 19.18 6.51 -6.73
C CYS A 269 19.86 5.13 -6.67
N LEU A 270 19.15 4.11 -6.17
CA LEU A 270 19.67 2.75 -5.98
C LEU A 270 19.73 1.92 -7.28
N GLN A 271 19.27 2.46 -8.41
CA GLN A 271 19.46 1.85 -9.73
C GLN A 271 20.82 2.20 -10.35
N HIS A 272 21.53 3.19 -9.82
CA HIS A 272 22.87 3.54 -10.28
C HIS A 272 23.91 2.75 -9.48
N ASP A 273 24.78 2.03 -10.18
CA ASP A 273 25.78 1.13 -9.59
C ASP A 273 27.20 1.72 -9.57
N SER A 274 27.35 3.00 -9.95
CA SER A 274 28.62 3.72 -9.93
C SER A 274 28.48 5.17 -9.42
N CYS A 275 29.57 5.74 -8.88
CA CYS A 275 29.65 7.15 -8.42
C CYS A 275 29.25 8.08 -9.56
N GLU A 276 29.76 7.82 -10.76
CA GLU A 276 29.59 8.66 -11.95
C GLU A 276 28.13 8.68 -12.39
N LEU A 277 27.47 7.52 -12.46
CA LEU A 277 26.06 7.42 -12.83
C LEU A 277 25.15 8.07 -11.79
N CYS A 278 25.43 7.86 -10.50
CA CYS A 278 24.68 8.47 -9.41
C CYS A 278 24.85 9.99 -9.38
N HIS A 279 26.07 10.49 -9.62
CA HIS A 279 26.36 11.91 -9.66
C HIS A 279 25.74 12.59 -10.89
N ALA A 280 25.77 11.95 -12.05
CA ALA A 280 25.10 12.44 -13.25
C ALA A 280 23.58 12.59 -13.03
N PHE A 281 22.97 11.65 -12.30
CA PHE A 281 21.54 11.67 -11.95
C PHE A 281 21.20 12.61 -10.78
N ASN A 282 22.18 13.07 -10.00
CA ASN A 282 21.97 13.97 -8.87
C ASN A 282 21.34 15.31 -9.29
N GLN A 283 21.66 15.80 -10.49
CA GLN A 283 21.25 17.13 -10.97
C GLN A 283 19.72 17.31 -11.06
N THR A 284 18.95 16.22 -11.08
CA THR A 284 17.48 16.24 -11.11
C THR A 284 16.80 15.66 -9.87
N SER A 285 17.55 15.00 -8.97
CA SER A 285 16.99 13.99 -8.06
C SER A 285 17.52 14.07 -6.61
N GLY A 286 18.61 14.80 -6.37
CA GLY A 286 19.22 14.92 -5.03
C GLY A 286 19.94 13.65 -4.53
N CYS A 287 20.31 12.74 -5.43
CA CYS A 287 21.00 11.49 -5.09
C CYS A 287 22.44 11.74 -4.64
N SER A 288 22.90 11.01 -3.62
CA SER A 288 24.29 11.04 -3.15
C SER A 288 24.88 9.63 -3.13
N TRP A 289 26.13 9.49 -3.59
CA TRP A 289 26.82 8.21 -3.62
C TRP A 289 27.36 7.82 -2.24
N CYS A 290 27.22 6.55 -1.87
CA CYS A 290 27.72 6.01 -0.60
C CYS A 290 28.63 4.81 -0.85
N ASN A 291 29.95 5.01 -0.71
CA ASN A 291 30.98 3.98 -0.93
C ASN A 291 30.88 2.78 0.03
N VAL A 292 30.23 2.95 1.20
CA VAL A 292 30.09 1.88 2.20
C VAL A 292 29.12 0.78 1.73
N LEU A 293 28.22 1.09 0.78
CA LEU A 293 27.22 0.14 0.25
C LEU A 293 27.72 -0.70 -0.94
N GLN A 294 28.99 -0.60 -1.34
CA GLN A 294 29.52 -1.38 -2.49
C GLN A 294 29.58 -2.90 -2.27
N SER A 295 29.18 -3.42 -1.12
CA SER A 295 28.93 -4.85 -0.96
C SER A 295 27.54 -5.18 -1.51
N LYS A 296 27.49 -6.07 -2.51
CA LYS A 296 26.28 -6.56 -3.21
C LYS A 296 25.18 -7.16 -2.32
N HIS A 297 25.21 -6.99 -1.00
CA HIS A 297 24.32 -7.68 -0.07
C HIS A 297 24.13 -6.92 1.27
N THR A 298 24.09 -5.59 1.27
CA THR A 298 23.82 -4.81 2.49
C THR A 298 22.76 -3.74 2.27
N THR A 299 21.57 -3.98 2.83
CA THR A 299 20.51 -2.99 3.03
C THR A 299 20.90 -2.02 4.17
N CYS A 300 20.45 -0.76 4.11
CA CYS A 300 20.67 0.27 5.14
C CYS A 300 19.91 -0.01 6.45
N GLU A 301 19.86 -1.25 6.95
CA GLU A 301 19.24 -1.55 8.25
C GLU A 301 20.12 -1.18 9.45
N ASP A 302 21.40 -0.79 9.26
CA ASP A 302 22.34 -0.57 10.37
C ASP A 302 22.70 0.90 10.67
N TYR A 303 22.12 1.89 9.98
CA TYR A 303 22.34 3.30 10.34
C TYR A 303 21.08 3.90 10.98
N SER A 304 20.90 3.58 12.27
CA SER A 304 20.05 4.38 13.16
C SER A 304 20.53 5.82 13.11
N ARG A 305 19.72 6.72 12.55
CA ARG A 305 19.88 8.16 12.74
C ARG A 305 19.58 8.45 14.21
N ASP A 306 20.63 8.59 15.01
CA ASP A 306 20.54 9.23 16.31
C ASP A 306 20.18 10.72 16.12
N TYR A 307 18.88 11.01 16.04
CA TYR A 307 18.36 12.37 16.18
C TYR A 307 18.30 12.71 17.68
N SER A 308 19.44 13.06 18.28
CA SER A 308 19.45 13.83 19.52
C SER A 308 19.41 15.31 19.17
N SER A 309 18.23 15.91 19.23
CA SER A 309 18.08 17.37 19.29
C SER A 309 16.90 17.70 20.19
N THR A 310 17.14 17.60 21.50
CA THR A 310 16.44 18.44 22.48
C THR A 310 17.03 19.84 22.37
N ASP A 311 16.23 20.76 21.84
CA ASP A 311 16.43 22.19 22.04
C ASP A 311 16.13 22.52 23.51
N SER A 312 17.17 22.69 24.30
CA SER A 312 17.16 23.59 25.44
C SER A 312 18.59 24.04 25.75
N SER A 313 18.72 25.36 25.84
CA SER A 313 19.94 26.11 26.13
C SER A 313 20.78 25.51 27.27
N ILE A 314 22.11 25.48 27.08
CA ILE A 314 23.18 25.90 28.01
C ILE A 314 24.50 25.23 27.55
N ARG A 315 25.53 26.04 27.27
CA ARG A 315 26.91 25.57 27.05
C ARG A 315 27.50 25.00 28.34
N PRO A 316 28.34 23.96 28.24
CA PRO A 316 29.72 24.14 28.68
C PRO A 316 30.75 23.61 27.66
N GLU A 317 31.82 24.38 27.49
CA GLU A 317 33.10 23.89 26.96
C GLU A 317 33.67 22.82 27.89
N ILE A 318 34.22 21.73 27.34
CA ILE A 318 35.65 21.38 27.38
C ILE A 318 35.87 20.12 26.53
N GLU A 319 37.10 20.06 26.02
CA GLU A 319 37.66 19.39 24.87
C GLU A 319 37.73 17.85 24.87
N ASP A 320 37.83 17.38 23.62
CA ASP A 320 38.59 16.23 23.11
C ASP A 320 38.00 14.82 23.26
N VAL A 321 37.10 14.49 22.33
CA VAL A 321 37.04 13.14 21.75
C VAL A 321 37.06 13.32 20.23
N THR A 322 38.26 13.26 19.67
CA THR A 322 38.60 12.92 18.28
C THR A 322 37.41 12.44 17.44
N SER A 323 36.90 13.34 16.61
CA SER A 323 36.01 13.00 15.50
C SER A 323 36.74 12.07 14.53
N LEU A 324 36.30 10.82 14.44
CA LEU A 324 36.45 10.04 13.21
C LEU A 324 35.28 10.40 12.27
N THR A 325 35.18 11.68 11.90
CA THR A 325 34.53 12.04 10.65
C THR A 325 35.46 11.60 9.54
N HIS A 326 35.22 10.41 8.98
CA HIS A 326 35.71 10.15 7.64
C HIS A 326 35.10 11.23 6.74
N LEU A 327 35.93 12.17 6.27
CA LEU A 327 35.57 13.02 5.15
C LEU A 327 35.09 12.08 4.04
N GLN A 328 33.81 12.20 3.66
CA GLN A 328 33.37 11.71 2.36
C GLN A 328 34.26 12.39 1.33
N LYS A 329 35.19 11.64 0.74
CA LYS A 329 35.81 12.06 -0.51
C LYS A 329 34.66 12.32 -1.48
N GLY A 330 34.58 13.54 -2.01
CA GLY A 330 33.73 13.81 -3.16
C GLY A 330 34.09 12.84 -4.29
N CYS A 331 33.18 12.61 -5.24
CA CYS A 331 33.55 11.91 -6.48
C CYS A 331 34.60 12.80 -7.19
N GLU A 332 35.88 12.64 -6.87
CA GLU A 332 36.96 13.12 -7.72
C GLU A 332 36.90 12.24 -8.97
N SER A 333 36.56 12.88 -10.08
CA SER A 333 36.74 12.26 -11.38
C SER A 333 38.23 12.04 -11.53
N ASP A 334 38.66 10.79 -11.58
CA ASP A 334 40.00 10.44 -12.04
C ASP A 334 40.05 10.77 -13.54
N GLY A 335 40.27 12.05 -13.83
CA GLY A 335 40.56 12.58 -15.15
C GLY A 335 41.99 12.24 -15.53
N GLU A 336 42.11 11.35 -16.50
CA GLU A 336 43.31 10.99 -17.26
C GLU A 336 44.08 12.23 -17.78
N ALA A 337 45.35 12.38 -17.38
CA ALA A 337 46.52 12.68 -18.22
C ALA A 337 47.79 12.89 -17.37
#